data_AF-A0A7C6T7W1-F1
#
_entry.id   AF-A0A7C6T7W1-F1
#
_cell.length_a   1.000
_cell.length_b   1.000
_cell.length_c   1.000
_cell.angle_alpha   90.00
_cell.angle_beta   90.00
_cell.angle_gamma   90.00
#
_symmetry.space_group_name_H-M   'P 1'
#
loop_
_entity.id
_entity.type
_entity.pdbx_description
1 polymer ?
#
loop_
_entity_poly.entity_id
_entity_poly.type
_entity_poly.pdbx_seq_one_letter_code
_entity_poly.pdbx_strand_id
1 'polypeptide(L)'
;MKRKFYQWAVLLTCSALAACSSTKDPQPVVYLDRSAEANQWIADQEVVLRESIKGSPFTLRKEQGKWIVTAPAGQSFNPDRPGLLLPAVLGPITRIAKILEGSPDSAVLVLGHTDLAGDG
;
A
#
# COMPACT_ATOMS: atom_id res chain seq x y z
N MET A 1 45.82 39.94 -36.82
CA MET A 1 46.03 39.55 -35.41
C MET A 1 44.69 39.49 -34.68
N LYS A 2 44.47 38.43 -33.88
CA LYS A 2 43.43 38.25 -32.83
C LYS A 2 41.94 37.95 -33.17
N ARG A 3 41.51 37.67 -34.41
CA ARG A 3 40.10 37.24 -34.66
C ARG A 3 39.86 35.73 -34.72
N LYS A 4 40.86 34.93 -35.12
CA LYS A 4 40.69 33.46 -35.24
C LYS A 4 40.89 32.68 -33.93
N PHE A 5 41.57 33.26 -32.94
CA PHE A 5 41.80 32.60 -31.65
C PHE A 5 40.58 32.60 -30.72
N TYR A 6 39.70 33.60 -30.82
CA TYR A 6 38.48 33.64 -30.00
C TYR A 6 37.36 32.73 -30.51
N GLN A 7 37.36 32.39 -31.81
CA GLN A 7 36.33 31.53 -32.41
C GLN A 7 36.45 30.07 -31.92
N TRP A 8 37.65 29.63 -31.53
CA TRP A 8 37.89 28.28 -31.00
C TRP A 8 37.74 28.21 -29.47
N ALA A 9 37.79 29.35 -28.78
CA ALA A 9 37.65 29.41 -27.33
C ALA A 9 36.19 29.32 -26.85
N VAL A 10 35.22 29.74 -27.67
CA VAL A 10 33.78 29.71 -27.31
C VAL A 10 33.15 28.33 -27.55
N LEU A 11 33.69 27.54 -28.48
CA LEU A 11 33.18 26.20 -28.80
C LEU A 11 33.54 25.13 -27.75
N LEU A 12 34.51 25.40 -26.87
CA LEU A 12 34.92 24.46 -25.82
C LEU A 12 34.17 24.64 -24.50
N THR A 13 33.40 25.71 -24.32
CA THR A 13 32.71 26.02 -23.06
C THR A 13 31.28 25.48 -22.95
N CYS A 14 30.65 25.02 -24.04
CA CYS A 14 29.28 24.47 -23.98
C CYS A 14 29.21 22.97 -23.63
N SER A 15 30.33 22.25 -23.50
CA SER A 15 30.31 20.81 -23.21
C SER A 15 30.15 20.46 -21.73
N ALA A 16 30.07 21.45 -20.84
CA ALA A 16 30.08 21.23 -19.38
C ALA A 16 28.69 21.18 -18.71
N LEU A 17 27.58 21.31 -19.45
CA LEU A 17 26.22 21.37 -18.84
C LEU A 17 25.24 20.27 -19.27
N ALA A 18 25.68 19.25 -20.02
CA ALA A 18 24.78 18.17 -20.48
C ALA A 18 24.96 16.83 -19.75
N ALA A 19 25.53 16.81 -18.54
CA ALA A 19 25.78 15.59 -17.78
C ALA A 19 24.90 15.47 -16.54
N CYS A 20 23.57 15.61 -16.70
CA CYS A 20 22.57 15.17 -15.70
C CYS A 20 21.22 14.89 -16.37
N SER A 21 21.20 14.20 -17.52
CA SER A 21 19.99 13.49 -17.93
C SER A 21 20.16 12.04 -17.48
N SER A 22 19.75 11.76 -16.24
CA SER A 22 19.71 10.39 -15.72
C SER A 22 18.59 9.66 -16.46
N THR A 23 18.89 9.13 -17.65
CA THR A 23 18.11 8.07 -18.27
C THR A 23 18.34 6.82 -17.42
N LYS A 24 17.57 6.70 -16.34
CA LYS A 24 17.49 5.47 -15.58
C LYS A 24 16.79 4.48 -16.51
N ASP A 25 17.53 3.52 -17.06
CA ASP A 25 16.93 2.41 -17.80
C ASP A 25 15.78 1.85 -16.96
N PRO A 26 14.61 1.56 -17.55
CA PRO A 26 13.50 1.03 -16.79
C PRO A 26 13.96 -0.26 -16.14
N GLN A 27 14.00 -0.24 -14.80
CA GLN A 27 14.34 -1.40 -14.00
C GLN A 27 13.40 -2.53 -14.41
N PRO A 28 13.91 -3.71 -14.78
CA PRO A 28 13.04 -4.83 -15.13
C PRO A 28 12.14 -5.14 -13.94
N VAL A 29 10.84 -5.18 -14.19
CA VAL A 29 9.86 -5.55 -13.17
C VAL A 29 10.03 -7.05 -12.93
N VAL A 30 10.83 -7.40 -11.93
CA VAL A 30 10.99 -8.79 -11.51
C VAL A 30 9.71 -9.20 -10.79
N TYR A 31 8.90 -10.03 -11.44
CA TYR A 31 7.84 -10.74 -10.75
C TYR A 31 8.52 -11.78 -9.86
N LEU A 32 8.60 -11.48 -8.56
CA LEU A 32 9.08 -12.42 -7.56
C LEU A 32 8.12 -13.61 -7.54
N ASP A 33 8.58 -14.77 -8.02
CA ASP A 33 7.90 -16.03 -7.78
C ASP A 33 7.88 -16.26 -6.27
N ARG A 34 6.67 -16.45 -5.71
CA ARG A 34 6.47 -16.50 -4.26
C ARG A 34 6.89 -17.87 -3.76
N SER A 35 7.83 -17.93 -2.81
CA SER A 35 8.32 -19.20 -2.26
C SER A 35 7.19 -20.05 -1.66
N ALA A 36 7.36 -21.37 -1.69
CA ALA A 36 6.41 -22.31 -1.08
C ALA A 36 6.19 -22.03 0.42
N GLU A 37 7.24 -21.59 1.12
CA GLU A 37 7.20 -21.18 2.53
C GLU A 37 6.30 -19.96 2.74
N ALA A 38 6.40 -18.95 1.88
CA ALA A 38 5.51 -17.79 1.92
C ALA A 38 4.05 -18.18 1.67
N ASN A 39 3.79 -19.20 0.83
CA ASN A 39 2.43 -19.70 0.60
C ASN A 39 1.85 -20.42 1.82
N GLN A 40 2.65 -21.20 2.53
CA GLN A 40 2.24 -21.85 3.78
C GLN A 40 1.98 -20.82 4.89
N TRP A 41 2.86 -19.84 5.05
CA TRP A 41 2.65 -18.74 5.98
C TRP A 41 1.34 -17.99 5.70
N ILE A 42 1.02 -17.71 4.42
CA ILE A 42 -0.27 -17.10 4.02
C ILE A 42 -1.47 -18.02 4.37
N ALA A 43 -1.31 -19.35 4.32
CA ALA A 43 -2.40 -20.24 4.71
C ALA A 43 -2.63 -20.20 6.23
N ASP A 44 -1.56 -20.24 7.02
CA ASP A 44 -1.62 -20.23 8.49
C ASP A 44 -2.21 -18.91 9.01
N GLN A 45 -1.75 -17.77 8.47
CA GLN A 45 -2.28 -16.47 8.86
C GLN A 45 -3.75 -16.29 8.49
N GLU A 46 -4.24 -16.91 7.41
CA GLU A 46 -5.66 -16.84 7.06
C GLU A 46 -6.55 -17.45 8.16
N VAL A 47 -6.13 -18.56 8.76
CA VAL A 47 -6.87 -19.22 9.85
C VAL A 47 -6.97 -18.30 11.07
N VAL A 48 -5.85 -17.68 11.46
CA VAL A 48 -5.80 -16.77 12.60
C VAL A 48 -6.63 -15.51 12.33
N LEU A 49 -6.55 -14.95 11.12
CA LEU A 49 -7.36 -13.81 10.69
C LEU A 49 -8.85 -14.12 10.73
N ARG A 50 -9.29 -15.30 10.27
CA ARG A 50 -10.70 -15.72 10.35
C ARG A 50 -11.21 -15.77 11.78
N GLU A 51 -10.43 -16.33 12.70
CA GLU A 51 -10.83 -16.37 14.11
C GLU A 51 -10.85 -14.96 14.72
N SER A 52 -9.93 -14.09 14.34
CA SER A 52 -9.84 -12.71 14.86
C SER A 52 -11.09 -11.86 14.60
N ILE A 53 -11.79 -12.13 13.50
CA ILE A 53 -13.01 -11.40 13.08
C ILE A 53 -14.31 -12.09 13.48
N LYS A 54 -14.23 -13.27 14.12
CA LYS A 54 -15.42 -14.03 14.49
C LYS A 54 -16.31 -13.25 15.46
N GLY A 55 -17.62 -13.34 15.23
CA GLY A 55 -18.63 -12.60 16.01
C GLY A 55 -18.70 -11.11 15.67
N SER A 56 -17.98 -10.64 14.65
CA SER A 56 -18.06 -9.28 14.13
C SER A 56 -18.78 -9.26 12.77
N PRO A 57 -19.23 -8.08 12.28
CA PRO A 57 -19.79 -7.95 10.94
C PRO A 57 -18.73 -7.98 9.83
N PHE A 58 -17.45 -8.19 10.17
CA PHE A 58 -16.37 -8.18 9.19
C PHE A 58 -16.40 -9.45 8.34
N THR A 59 -15.94 -9.32 7.10
CA THR A 59 -15.73 -10.46 6.21
C THR A 59 -14.28 -10.52 5.77
N LEU A 60 -13.79 -11.74 5.51
CA LEU A 60 -12.43 -11.98 5.01
C LEU A 60 -12.51 -12.65 3.63
N ARG A 61 -11.81 -12.07 2.65
CA ARG A 61 -11.57 -12.70 1.34
C ARG A 61 -10.07 -12.83 1.09
N LYS A 62 -9.69 -13.89 0.39
CA LYS A 62 -8.34 -14.07 -0.14
C LYS A 62 -8.38 -13.86 -1.65
N GLU A 63 -7.49 -13.02 -2.14
CA GLU A 63 -7.40 -12.68 -3.56
C GLU A 63 -5.93 -12.55 -3.92
N GLN A 64 -5.43 -13.24 -4.96
CA GLN A 64 -4.07 -13.04 -5.50
C GLN A 64 -2.95 -12.96 -4.43
N GLY A 65 -3.04 -13.75 -3.36
CA GLY A 65 -2.03 -13.77 -2.30
C GLY A 65 -2.04 -12.57 -1.35
N LYS A 66 -3.15 -11.82 -1.28
CA LYS A 66 -3.47 -10.80 -0.26
C LYS A 66 -4.78 -11.17 0.44
N TRP A 67 -4.98 -10.58 1.63
CA TRP A 67 -6.22 -10.66 2.37
C TRP A 67 -6.96 -9.34 2.32
N ILE A 68 -8.27 -9.41 2.11
CA ILE A 68 -9.16 -8.26 2.13
C ILE A 68 -10.12 -8.47 3.28
N VAL A 69 -9.98 -7.65 4.31
CA VAL A 69 -10.93 -7.54 5.42
C VAL A 69 -11.90 -6.43 5.08
N THR A 70 -13.20 -6.73 5.03
CA THR A 70 -14.24 -5.72 4.77
C THR A 70 -15.02 -5.47 6.05
N ALA A 71 -15.01 -4.22 6.51
CA ALA A 71 -15.80 -3.72 7.63
C ALA A 71 -16.96 -2.87 7.08
N PRO A 72 -18.23 -3.31 7.16
CA PRO A 72 -19.35 -2.54 6.63
C PRO A 72 -19.49 -1.21 7.37
N ALA A 73 -19.50 -0.08 6.66
CA ALA A 73 -19.51 1.25 7.29
C ALA A 73 -20.71 1.44 8.22
N GLY A 74 -21.92 1.07 7.78
CA GLY A 74 -23.16 1.16 8.57
C GLY A 74 -23.20 0.26 9.81
N GLN A 75 -22.26 -0.67 9.97
CA GLN A 75 -22.13 -1.51 11.16
C GLN A 75 -20.81 -1.25 11.93
N SER A 76 -19.99 -0.31 11.45
CA SER A 76 -18.68 -0.01 12.02
C SER A 76 -18.60 1.38 12.62
N PHE A 77 -19.37 2.33 12.10
CA PHE A 77 -19.39 3.71 12.57
C PHE A 77 -20.70 4.03 13.28
N ASN A 78 -20.64 4.99 14.19
CA ASN A 78 -21.83 5.53 14.83
C ASN A 78 -22.61 6.39 13.81
N PRO A 79 -23.91 6.12 13.59
CA PRO A 79 -24.71 6.85 12.60
C PRO A 79 -24.87 8.35 12.94
N ASP A 80 -24.95 8.70 14.23
CA ASP A 80 -25.08 10.08 14.69
C ASP A 80 -23.72 10.79 14.78
N ARG A 81 -22.64 10.01 14.84
CA ARG A 81 -21.25 10.49 14.98
C ARG A 81 -20.32 9.73 14.01
N PRO A 82 -20.39 9.97 12.70
CA PRO A 82 -19.69 9.14 11.68
C PRO A 82 -18.17 9.12 11.79
N GLY A 83 -17.55 10.05 12.52
CA GLY A 83 -16.12 10.02 12.83
C GLY A 83 -15.72 9.03 13.93
N LEU A 84 -16.67 8.33 14.55
CA LEU A 84 -16.44 7.40 15.66
C LEU A 84 -16.80 5.96 15.28
N LEU A 85 -15.90 5.04 15.61
CA LEU A 85 -16.16 3.61 15.51
C LEU A 85 -17.09 3.14 16.63
N LEU A 86 -17.90 2.13 16.34
CA LEU A 86 -18.68 1.41 17.34
C LEU A 86 -17.76 0.55 18.22
N PRO A 87 -18.05 0.40 19.54
CA PRO A 87 -17.25 -0.45 20.42
C PRO A 87 -17.11 -1.90 19.92
N ALA A 88 -18.16 -2.42 19.25
CA ALA A 88 -18.21 -3.78 18.73
C ALA A 88 -17.11 -4.09 17.69
N VAL A 89 -16.60 -3.10 16.97
CA VAL A 89 -15.57 -3.30 15.94
C VAL A 89 -14.14 -3.09 16.43
N LEU A 90 -13.95 -2.53 17.63
CA LEU A 90 -12.63 -2.29 18.20
C LEU A 90 -11.87 -3.60 18.47
N GLY A 91 -12.53 -4.59 19.06
CA GLY A 91 -11.94 -5.90 19.36
C GLY A 91 -11.34 -6.59 18.12
N PRO A 92 -12.12 -6.79 17.04
CA PRO A 92 -11.62 -7.32 15.77
C PRO A 92 -10.44 -6.54 15.21
N ILE A 93 -10.50 -5.20 15.19
CA ILE A 93 -9.41 -4.36 14.68
C ILE A 93 -8.14 -4.57 15.51
N THR A 94 -8.24 -4.55 16.84
CA THR A 94 -7.09 -4.76 17.72
C THR A 94 -6.46 -6.14 17.56
N ARG A 95 -7.27 -7.20 17.41
CA ARG A 95 -6.75 -8.55 17.17
C ARG A 95 -6.02 -8.67 15.84
N ILE A 96 -6.57 -8.08 14.76
CA ILE A 96 -5.89 -8.01 13.46
C ILE A 96 -4.56 -7.25 13.59
N ALA A 97 -4.56 -6.10 14.26
CA ALA A 97 -3.34 -5.32 14.48
C ALA A 97 -2.27 -6.14 15.23
N LYS A 98 -2.68 -6.94 16.22
CA LYS A 98 -1.74 -7.78 16.99
C LYS A 98 -1.11 -8.91 16.17
N ILE A 99 -1.87 -9.50 15.25
CA ILE A 99 -1.33 -10.51 14.31
C ILE A 99 -0.25 -9.88 13.42
N LEU A 100 -0.53 -8.68 12.91
CA LEU A 100 0.36 -7.95 12.01
C LEU A 100 1.60 -7.39 12.71
N GLU A 101 1.49 -7.05 14.00
CA GLU A 101 2.63 -6.64 14.83
C GLU A 101 3.74 -7.70 14.85
N GLY A 102 3.38 -8.99 14.84
CA GLY A 102 4.34 -10.11 14.76
C GLY A 102 4.89 -10.39 13.36
N SER A 103 4.48 -9.62 12.34
CA SER A 103 4.75 -9.88 10.94
C SER A 103 5.39 -8.66 10.26
N PRO A 104 6.70 -8.38 10.50
CA PRO A 104 7.36 -7.15 10.07
C PRO A 104 7.41 -6.96 8.54
N ASP A 105 7.33 -8.05 7.77
CA ASP A 105 7.30 -8.02 6.30
C ASP A 105 5.89 -7.80 5.72
N SER A 106 4.89 -7.55 6.57
CA SER A 106 3.51 -7.30 6.16
C SER A 106 3.21 -5.81 6.01
N ALA A 107 2.32 -5.47 5.08
CA ALA A 107 1.81 -4.13 4.89
C ALA A 107 0.27 -4.10 4.97
N VAL A 108 -0.28 -2.99 5.46
CA VAL A 108 -1.72 -2.75 5.55
C VAL A 108 -2.09 -1.54 4.72
N LEU A 109 -3.07 -1.69 3.84
CA LEU A 109 -3.72 -0.59 3.14
C LEU A 109 -5.16 -0.47 3.67
N VAL A 110 -5.49 0.68 4.24
CA VAL A 110 -6.85 0.98 4.72
C VAL A 110 -7.53 1.89 3.71
N LEU A 111 -8.65 1.43 3.16
CA LEU A 111 -9.48 2.19 2.21
C LEU A 111 -10.87 2.38 2.81
N GLY A 112 -11.31 3.62 2.89
CA GLY A 112 -12.69 3.98 3.22
C GLY A 112 -13.35 4.63 2.02
N HIS A 113 -14.63 4.31 1.79
CA HIS A 113 -15.48 5.03 0.85
C HIS A 113 -16.83 5.28 1.50
N THR A 114 -17.54 6.29 1.00
CA THR A 114 -18.95 6.54 1.30
C THR A 114 -19.72 6.46 0.00
N ASP A 115 -20.96 5.99 0.04
CA ASP A 115 -21.82 6.04 -1.13
C ASP A 115 -22.23 7.50 -1.36
N LEU A 116 -22.27 7.95 -2.61
CA LEU A 116 -22.67 9.32 -2.98
C LEU A 116 -24.19 9.57 -2.84
N ALA A 117 -24.92 8.68 -2.16
CA ALA A 117 -26.32 8.88 -1.84
C ALA A 117 -26.41 9.95 -0.75
N GLY A 118 -26.34 11.20 -1.18
CA GLY A 118 -26.56 12.37 -0.34
C GLY A 118 -27.92 12.29 0.33
N ASP A 119 -27.90 12.62 1.61
CA ASP A 119 -29.02 13.12 2.38
C ASP A 119 -29.59 14.37 1.72
N GLY A 120 -30.61 14.17 0.87
CA GLY A 120 -31.58 15.18 0.50
C GLY A 120 -32.74 15.20 1.47
#